data_AF-A0A831YHJ4-F1
#
_entry.id   AF-A0A831YHJ4-F1
#
_cell.length_a   1.000
_cell.length_b   1.000
_cell.length_c   1.000
_cell.angle_alpha   90.00
_cell.angle_beta   90.00
_cell.angle_gamma   90.00
#
_symmetry.space_group_name_H-M   'P 1'
#
loop_
_entity.id
_entity.type
_entity.pdbx_description
1 polymer ?
#
loop_
_entity_poly.entity_id
_entity_poly.type
_entity_poly.pdbx_seq_one_letter_code
_entity_poly.pdbx_strand_id
1 'polypeptide(L)'
;MSRLLGMLAVLLALLGGPAHAGAVKLSPSSEYGLIAVMIEPGGQMAAANGGYALNMARFSPEEHASLANSFGGWATLNGVGKMNQIRGYYLTKAKPGSYVFMSLAVKSWGVCYNGDTQTFDVKAGEVTFVGRYDPRDSLIELSEAVRNGRLPSMARTTDINFLFDTSRLALTPPEQLEPWRPELEAWLKNEQPGVDAPIVAAQVVSTHFNTGRDAFGMRRICGGYYAKKDKPPAEAKAP
;
A
#
# COMPACT_ATOMS: atom_id res chain seq x y z
N MET A 1 59.07 8.24 3.21
CA MET A 1 58.89 6.93 3.87
C MET A 1 57.48 6.94 4.49
N SER A 2 56.43 6.72 3.69
CA SER A 2 55.77 5.42 3.42
C SER A 2 55.34 4.66 4.67
N ARG A 3 54.01 4.62 4.90
CA ARG A 3 53.15 3.45 5.16
C ARG A 3 51.77 3.97 5.61
N LEU A 4 50.85 4.20 4.67
CA LEU A 4 49.67 3.33 4.42
C LEU A 4 49.26 2.50 5.66
N LEU A 5 48.17 2.92 6.32
CA LEU A 5 47.37 2.04 7.17
C LEU A 5 46.00 1.85 6.52
N GLY A 6 45.60 0.59 6.46
CA GLY A 6 44.56 0.07 5.58
C GLY A 6 43.16 0.57 5.90
N MET A 7 42.42 0.85 4.83
CA MET A 7 40.96 0.89 4.80
C MET A 7 40.42 -0.48 5.24
N LEU A 8 39.73 -0.49 6.37
CA LEU A 8 38.89 -1.60 6.80
C LEU A 8 37.57 -1.49 6.04
N ALA A 9 37.45 -2.16 4.90
CA ALA A 9 36.18 -2.32 4.19
C ALA A 9 35.32 -3.32 4.97
N VAL A 10 34.36 -2.82 5.76
CA VAL A 10 33.30 -3.63 6.34
C VAL A 10 32.32 -3.97 5.22
N LEU A 11 32.47 -5.15 4.62
CA LEU A 11 31.39 -5.77 3.85
C LEU A 11 30.26 -6.09 4.84
N LEU A 12 29.21 -5.27 4.88
CA LEU A 12 27.94 -5.72 5.44
C LEU A 12 27.41 -6.82 4.51
N ALA A 13 27.40 -8.05 5.02
CA ALA A 13 26.70 -9.17 4.42
C ALA A 13 25.22 -8.80 4.24
N LEU A 14 24.76 -8.86 2.99
CA LEU A 14 23.35 -8.91 2.61
C LEU A 14 22.74 -10.15 3.27
N LEU A 15 22.21 -9.97 4.48
CA LEU A 15 21.35 -10.97 5.10
C LEU A 15 20.07 -11.03 4.25
N GLY A 16 19.97 -12.08 3.43
CA GLY A 16 18.77 -12.43 2.70
C GLY A 16 17.59 -12.47 3.67
N GLY A 17 16.63 -11.57 3.43
CA GLY A 17 15.39 -11.50 4.18
C GLY A 17 14.55 -12.78 3.98
N PRO A 18 13.51 -12.97 4.80
CA PRO A 18 12.73 -14.19 4.80
C PRO A 18 12.03 -14.39 3.44
N ALA A 19 12.16 -15.62 2.92
CA ALA A 19 11.53 -16.09 1.68
C ALA A 19 10.05 -15.71 1.62
N HIS A 20 9.66 -14.98 0.58
CA HIS A 20 8.27 -14.67 0.27
C HIS A 20 7.69 -15.64 -0.76
N ALA A 21 6.37 -15.84 -0.66
CA ALA A 21 5.53 -16.76 -1.43
C ALA A 21 5.86 -16.78 -2.93
N GLY A 22 6.04 -18.00 -3.47
CA GLY A 22 6.09 -18.40 -4.88
C GLY A 22 6.61 -17.38 -5.89
N ALA A 23 7.75 -17.67 -6.53
CA ALA A 23 8.36 -16.84 -7.57
C ALA A 23 7.32 -16.26 -8.53
N VAL A 24 7.13 -14.94 -8.47
CA VAL A 24 6.22 -14.24 -9.36
C VAL A 24 6.86 -14.22 -10.73
N LYS A 25 6.11 -14.66 -11.75
CA LYS A 25 6.49 -14.49 -13.15
C LYS A 25 5.79 -13.27 -13.70
N LEU A 26 6.52 -12.31 -14.26
CA LEU A 26 5.92 -11.17 -14.96
C LEU A 26 6.81 -10.81 -16.14
N SER A 27 6.23 -10.90 -17.33
CA SER A 27 6.83 -10.44 -18.59
C SER A 27 6.06 -9.29 -19.22
N PRO A 28 6.66 -8.54 -20.17
CA PRO A 28 5.98 -7.46 -20.89
C PRO A 28 4.68 -7.86 -21.59
N SER A 29 4.48 -9.15 -21.88
CA SER A 29 3.26 -9.69 -22.52
C SER A 29 2.18 -10.15 -21.53
N SER A 30 2.40 -9.98 -20.22
CA SER A 30 1.46 -10.43 -19.19
C SER A 30 0.19 -9.57 -19.15
N GLU A 31 -0.97 -10.18 -18.91
CA GLU A 31 -2.26 -9.47 -18.80
C GLU A 31 -2.43 -8.66 -17.49
N TYR A 32 -1.43 -8.70 -16.62
CA TYR A 32 -1.41 -8.03 -15.33
C TYR A 32 -0.11 -7.25 -15.17
N GLY A 33 -0.10 -6.29 -14.25
CA GLY A 33 1.10 -5.62 -13.76
C GLY A 33 1.45 -6.05 -12.34
N LEU A 34 2.58 -5.55 -11.85
CA LEU A 34 2.95 -5.63 -10.45
C LEU A 34 3.01 -4.23 -9.84
N ILE A 35 2.42 -4.09 -8.66
CA ILE A 35 2.58 -2.90 -7.83
C ILE A 35 3.74 -3.17 -6.89
N ALA A 36 4.76 -2.31 -6.94
CA ALA A 36 5.91 -2.34 -6.04
C ALA A 36 5.85 -1.18 -5.05
N VAL A 37 5.99 -1.49 -3.76
CA VAL A 37 6.02 -0.51 -2.67
C VAL A 37 7.19 -0.83 -1.75
N MET A 38 7.99 0.18 -1.41
CA MET A 38 8.95 0.07 -0.32
C MET A 38 8.22 0.31 1.00
N ILE A 39 8.26 -0.65 1.91
CA ILE A 39 7.51 -0.61 3.17
C ILE A 39 8.47 -0.39 4.34
N GLU A 40 8.20 0.60 5.17
CA GLU A 40 8.89 0.79 6.46
C GLU A 40 8.40 -0.20 7.54
N PRO A 41 9.20 -0.47 8.59
CA PRO A 41 8.80 -1.33 9.70
C PRO A 41 7.49 -0.90 10.37
N GLY A 42 6.62 -1.88 10.68
CA GLY A 42 5.29 -1.63 11.27
C GLY A 42 5.26 -1.42 12.79
N GLY A 43 6.41 -1.45 13.47
CA GLY A 43 6.46 -1.27 14.93
C GLY A 43 5.69 -2.34 15.73
N GLN A 44 5.39 -2.03 16.99
CA GLN A 44 4.87 -3.02 17.96
C GLN A 44 3.46 -3.52 17.62
N MET A 45 2.57 -2.65 17.16
CA MET A 45 1.19 -3.04 16.87
C MET A 45 1.12 -4.05 15.72
N ALA A 46 1.83 -3.81 14.62
CA ALA A 46 1.90 -4.76 13.52
C ALA A 46 2.60 -6.06 13.96
N ALA A 47 3.75 -5.97 14.64
CA ALA A 47 4.49 -7.13 15.12
C ALA A 47 3.65 -8.07 16.00
N ALA A 48 2.91 -7.51 16.97
CA ALA A 48 2.04 -8.28 17.86
C ALA A 48 0.87 -8.98 17.16
N ASN A 49 0.53 -8.54 15.95
CA ASN A 49 -0.60 -9.05 15.18
C ASN A 49 -0.19 -9.82 13.91
N GLY A 50 1.10 -10.16 13.77
CA GLY A 50 1.59 -10.90 12.61
C GLY A 50 1.71 -10.06 11.34
N GLY A 51 1.82 -8.74 11.49
CA GLY A 51 1.90 -7.75 10.43
C GLY A 51 0.57 -7.02 10.19
N TYR A 52 0.53 -6.23 9.14
CA TYR A 52 -0.65 -5.52 8.65
C TYR A 52 -0.88 -5.84 7.17
N ALA A 53 -2.08 -5.52 6.71
CA ALA A 53 -2.46 -5.53 5.30
C ALA A 53 -2.55 -4.09 4.79
N LEU A 54 -1.82 -3.77 3.73
CA LEU A 54 -2.01 -2.53 2.97
C LEU A 54 -2.88 -2.83 1.76
N ASN A 55 -4.06 -2.24 1.72
CA ASN A 55 -5.07 -2.53 0.71
C ASN A 55 -5.13 -1.39 -0.30
N MET A 56 -4.93 -1.74 -1.56
CA MET A 56 -5.17 -0.88 -2.70
C MET A 56 -6.35 -1.42 -3.48
N ALA A 57 -7.17 -0.52 -4.01
CA ALA A 57 -8.37 -0.87 -4.75
C ALA A 57 -8.36 -0.20 -6.11
N ARG A 58 -8.87 -0.89 -7.14
CA ARG A 58 -9.20 -0.25 -8.40
C ARG A 58 -10.14 0.90 -8.12
N PHE A 59 -9.90 2.00 -8.81
CA PHE A 59 -10.50 3.27 -8.51
C PHE A 59 -11.01 3.92 -9.79
N SER A 60 -12.14 4.61 -9.70
CA SER A 60 -12.60 5.52 -10.73
C SER A 60 -12.25 6.95 -10.29
N PRO A 61 -11.26 7.60 -10.92
CA PRO A 61 -10.97 9.02 -10.66
C PRO A 61 -12.17 9.93 -10.94
N GLU A 62 -12.98 9.59 -11.94
CA GLU A 62 -14.16 10.38 -12.32
C GLU A 62 -15.27 10.31 -11.27
N GLU A 63 -15.46 9.14 -10.65
CA GLU A 63 -16.53 8.95 -9.65
C GLU A 63 -16.05 9.14 -8.21
N HIS A 64 -14.74 9.35 -8.00
CA HIS A 64 -14.09 9.32 -6.69
C HIS A 64 -14.49 8.10 -5.85
N ALA A 65 -14.52 6.93 -6.49
CA ALA A 65 -15.10 5.71 -5.91
C ALA A 65 -14.24 4.47 -6.15
N SER A 66 -14.27 3.56 -5.17
CA SER A 66 -13.73 2.21 -5.32
C SER A 66 -14.54 1.43 -6.34
N LEU A 67 -13.85 0.79 -7.28
CA LEU A 67 -14.40 -0.21 -8.19
C LEU A 67 -14.17 -1.65 -7.69
N ALA A 68 -13.45 -1.81 -6.57
CA ALA A 68 -13.16 -3.10 -5.98
C ALA A 68 -14.38 -3.69 -5.25
N ASN A 69 -14.60 -4.98 -5.42
CA ASN A 69 -15.73 -5.72 -4.84
C ASN A 69 -15.33 -7.18 -4.55
N SER A 70 -16.29 -8.02 -4.17
CA SER A 70 -16.04 -9.43 -3.83
C SER A 70 -15.49 -10.27 -4.99
N PHE A 71 -15.64 -9.83 -6.24
CA PHE A 71 -15.16 -10.53 -7.44
C PHE A 71 -13.81 -10.03 -7.94
N GLY A 72 -13.27 -8.94 -7.38
CA GLY A 72 -11.93 -8.47 -7.71
C GLY A 72 -11.74 -6.97 -7.59
N GLY A 73 -10.66 -6.48 -8.20
CA GLY A 73 -10.25 -5.07 -8.12
C GLY A 73 -9.39 -4.74 -6.89
N TRP A 74 -9.10 -5.70 -6.03
CA TRP A 74 -8.18 -5.52 -4.90
C TRP A 74 -6.74 -5.87 -5.28
N ALA A 75 -5.80 -5.09 -4.77
CA ALA A 75 -4.38 -5.40 -4.74
C ALA A 75 -3.88 -5.18 -3.30
N THR A 76 -3.58 -6.27 -2.61
CA THR A 76 -3.25 -6.22 -1.18
C THR A 76 -1.83 -6.72 -0.92
N LEU A 77 -1.09 -5.99 -0.09
CA LEU A 77 0.15 -6.45 0.51
C LEU A 77 -0.17 -6.98 1.91
N ASN A 78 -0.09 -8.28 2.10
CA ASN A 78 -0.47 -8.94 3.35
C ASN A 78 0.74 -9.27 4.22
N GLY A 79 0.56 -9.17 5.54
CA GLY A 79 1.56 -9.60 6.51
C GLY A 79 2.87 -8.80 6.42
N VAL A 80 2.77 -7.53 6.03
CA VAL A 80 3.90 -6.59 6.02
C VAL A 80 4.08 -5.97 7.41
N GLY A 81 5.26 -5.42 7.70
CA GLY A 81 5.60 -4.85 9.00
C GLY A 81 5.65 -5.85 10.16
N LYS A 82 5.97 -7.12 9.92
CA LYS A 82 6.09 -8.15 10.96
C LYS A 82 7.24 -7.88 11.94
N MET A 83 7.27 -8.64 13.04
CA MET A 83 8.39 -8.60 13.99
C MET A 83 9.72 -8.84 13.27
N ASN A 84 10.73 -8.01 13.57
CA ASN A 84 12.06 -8.04 12.94
C ASN A 84 12.08 -7.78 11.43
N GLN A 85 10.95 -7.35 10.84
CA GLN A 85 10.93 -6.96 9.45
C GLN A 85 11.65 -5.61 9.31
N ILE A 86 12.74 -5.62 8.55
CA ILE A 86 13.42 -4.40 8.11
C ILE A 86 12.66 -3.77 6.94
N ARG A 87 13.00 -2.52 6.62
CA ARG A 87 12.53 -1.88 5.39
C ARG A 87 12.82 -2.78 4.18
N GLY A 88 11.85 -2.91 3.28
CA GLY A 88 12.03 -3.73 2.08
C GLY A 88 10.97 -3.48 1.01
N TYR A 89 11.21 -4.01 -0.18
CA TYR A 89 10.26 -3.96 -1.28
C TYR A 89 9.23 -5.08 -1.17
N TYR A 90 8.00 -4.75 -1.55
CA TYR A 90 6.86 -5.64 -1.56
C TYR A 90 6.13 -5.53 -2.88
N LEU A 91 5.65 -6.68 -3.38
CA LEU A 91 4.94 -6.78 -4.64
C LEU A 91 3.53 -7.33 -4.44
N THR A 92 2.60 -6.83 -5.24
CA THR A 92 1.29 -7.47 -5.42
C THR A 92 0.86 -7.42 -6.88
N LYS A 93 0.13 -8.43 -7.33
CA LYS A 93 -0.42 -8.49 -8.69
C LYS A 93 -1.64 -7.59 -8.80
N ALA A 94 -1.75 -6.90 -9.92
CA ALA A 94 -2.87 -6.02 -10.21
C ALA A 94 -3.27 -6.11 -11.68
N LYS A 95 -4.57 -6.05 -11.96
CA LYS A 95 -5.05 -5.86 -13.33
C LYS A 95 -4.75 -4.42 -13.77
N PRO A 96 -4.60 -4.13 -15.07
CA PRO A 96 -4.37 -2.76 -15.52
C PRO A 96 -5.50 -1.81 -15.10
N GLY A 97 -5.16 -0.57 -14.78
CA GLY A 97 -6.08 0.51 -14.42
C GLY A 97 -5.58 1.40 -13.29
N SER A 98 -6.41 2.36 -12.90
CA SER A 98 -6.15 3.25 -11.77
C SER A 98 -6.44 2.57 -10.43
N TYR A 99 -5.57 2.79 -9.47
CA TYR A 99 -5.66 2.28 -8.10
C TYR A 99 -5.56 3.42 -7.11
N VAL A 100 -6.10 3.21 -5.92
CA VAL A 100 -5.99 4.11 -4.78
C VAL A 100 -5.55 3.32 -3.54
N PHE A 101 -4.76 3.94 -2.66
CA PHE A 101 -4.56 3.37 -1.31
C PHE A 101 -5.85 3.52 -0.51
N MET A 102 -6.48 2.39 -0.22
CA MET A 102 -7.80 2.35 0.41
C MET A 102 -7.66 2.35 1.93
N SER A 103 -6.91 1.38 2.46
CA SER A 103 -6.84 1.18 3.91
C SER A 103 -5.62 0.40 4.36
N LEU A 104 -5.21 0.65 5.59
CA LEU A 104 -4.35 -0.26 6.37
C LEU A 104 -5.23 -1.06 7.32
N ALA A 105 -4.97 -2.37 7.47
CA ALA A 105 -5.70 -3.24 8.41
C ALA A 105 -4.76 -4.12 9.23
N VAL A 106 -5.02 -4.24 10.53
CA VAL A 106 -4.34 -5.12 11.48
C VAL A 106 -5.40 -5.98 12.16
N LYS A 107 -5.38 -7.29 11.92
CA LYS A 107 -6.47 -8.21 12.29
C LYS A 107 -7.85 -7.67 11.89
N SER A 108 -8.61 -7.16 12.85
CA SER A 108 -9.99 -6.71 12.74
C SER A 108 -10.16 -5.22 13.06
N TRP A 109 -9.06 -4.48 12.96
CA TRP A 109 -9.00 -3.02 13.04
C TRP A 109 -8.37 -2.47 11.76
N GLY A 110 -8.76 -1.25 11.37
CA GLY A 110 -8.13 -0.59 10.23
C GLY A 110 -8.23 0.92 10.26
N VAL A 111 -7.45 1.54 9.38
CA VAL A 111 -7.44 2.97 9.08
C VAL A 111 -7.90 3.11 7.63
N CYS A 112 -8.92 3.94 7.39
CA CYS A 112 -9.44 4.20 6.06
C CYS A 112 -8.91 5.54 5.54
N TYR A 113 -8.18 5.52 4.44
CA TYR A 113 -7.53 6.71 3.86
C TYR A 113 -8.50 7.55 3.00
N ASN A 114 -9.76 7.63 3.39
CA ASN A 114 -10.80 8.20 2.53
C ASN A 114 -10.71 9.72 2.36
N GLY A 115 -10.19 10.44 3.37
CA GLY A 115 -10.13 11.90 3.38
C GLY A 115 -8.95 12.48 2.60
N ASP A 116 -7.83 11.75 2.53
CA ASP A 116 -6.62 12.18 1.83
C ASP A 116 -5.72 10.98 1.54
N THR A 117 -5.70 10.59 0.27
CA THR A 117 -4.96 9.45 -0.24
C THR A 117 -4.39 9.77 -1.61
N GLN A 118 -3.83 8.78 -2.29
CA GLN A 118 -3.18 8.94 -3.57
C GLN A 118 -3.63 7.86 -4.55
N THR A 119 -3.83 8.27 -5.79
CA THR A 119 -4.03 7.38 -6.93
C THR A 119 -2.75 7.17 -7.71
N PHE A 120 -2.67 6.03 -8.40
CA PHE A 120 -1.65 5.72 -9.39
C PHE A 120 -2.19 4.75 -10.42
N ASP A 121 -1.57 4.69 -11.60
CA ASP A 121 -1.96 3.78 -12.66
C ASP A 121 -1.05 2.56 -12.74
N VAL A 122 -1.65 1.40 -13.00
CA VAL A 122 -0.98 0.14 -13.27
C VAL A 122 -1.21 -0.26 -14.71
N LYS A 123 -0.17 -0.70 -15.40
CA LYS A 123 -0.25 -1.24 -16.77
C LYS A 123 0.08 -2.73 -16.80
N ALA A 124 -0.40 -3.38 -17.86
CA ALA A 124 -0.08 -4.76 -18.17
C ALA A 124 1.42 -4.90 -18.48
N GLY A 125 2.06 -5.94 -17.95
CA GLY A 125 3.46 -6.24 -18.24
C GLY A 125 4.47 -5.25 -17.67
N GLU A 126 4.11 -4.44 -16.68
CA GLU A 126 5.00 -3.48 -16.02
C GLU A 126 5.09 -3.73 -14.50
N VAL A 127 6.23 -3.37 -13.91
CA VAL A 127 6.38 -3.19 -12.46
C VAL A 127 6.23 -1.70 -12.15
N THR A 128 5.08 -1.31 -11.59
CA THR A 128 4.80 0.06 -11.16
C THR A 128 5.34 0.29 -9.75
N PHE A 129 6.44 1.04 -9.61
CA PHE A 129 6.98 1.45 -8.31
C PHE A 129 6.25 2.69 -7.80
N VAL A 130 5.51 2.55 -6.71
CA VAL A 130 4.61 3.59 -6.18
C VAL A 130 5.31 4.50 -5.18
N GLY A 131 6.43 4.06 -4.60
CA GLY A 131 7.20 4.83 -3.63
C GLY A 131 7.40 4.11 -2.31
N ARG A 132 7.64 4.88 -1.25
CA ARG A 132 7.92 4.41 0.10
C ARG A 132 6.80 4.76 1.05
N TYR A 133 6.18 3.75 1.64
CA TYR A 133 5.09 3.90 2.58
C TYR A 133 5.57 3.69 4.02
N ASP A 134 5.26 4.66 4.89
CA ASP A 134 5.49 4.59 6.33
C ASP A 134 4.16 4.37 7.07
N PRO A 135 3.93 3.19 7.69
CA PRO A 135 2.67 2.91 8.39
C PRO A 135 2.60 3.50 9.79
N ARG A 136 3.68 4.13 10.30
CA ARG A 136 3.86 4.44 11.72
C ARG A 136 2.70 5.23 12.31
N ASP A 137 2.33 6.35 11.68
CA ASP A 137 1.31 7.24 12.23
C ASP A 137 -0.06 6.58 12.24
N SER A 138 -0.41 5.85 11.17
CA SER A 138 -1.65 5.06 11.11
C SER A 138 -1.70 3.97 12.18
N LEU A 139 -0.58 3.29 12.44
CA LEU A 139 -0.51 2.23 13.47
C LEU A 139 -0.53 2.79 14.89
N ILE A 140 0.08 3.95 15.12
CA ILE A 140 -0.04 4.67 16.40
C ILE A 140 -1.50 5.07 16.60
N GLU A 141 -2.13 5.72 15.63
CA GLU A 141 -3.52 6.17 15.70
C GLU A 141 -4.47 5.00 16.00
N LEU A 142 -4.26 3.86 15.35
CA LEU A 142 -5.04 2.65 15.56
C LEU A 142 -4.85 2.08 16.97
N SER A 143 -3.61 2.00 17.45
CA SER A 143 -3.29 1.56 18.81
C SER A 143 -3.94 2.47 19.87
N GLU A 144 -3.87 3.78 19.66
CA GLU A 144 -4.49 4.76 20.56
C GLU A 144 -6.02 4.68 20.54
N ALA A 145 -6.63 4.45 19.37
CA ALA A 145 -8.06 4.25 19.26
C ALA A 145 -8.56 3.01 20.00
N VAL A 146 -7.79 1.92 19.99
CA VAL A 146 -8.10 0.73 20.78
C VAL A 146 -7.94 1.02 22.27
N ARG A 147 -6.83 1.67 22.65
CA ARG A 147 -6.53 2.01 24.06
C ARG A 147 -7.57 2.94 24.68
N ASN A 148 -8.06 3.92 23.94
CA ASN A 148 -9.03 4.92 24.44
C ASN A 148 -10.50 4.55 24.20
N GLY A 149 -10.77 3.35 23.67
CA GLY A 149 -12.13 2.83 23.48
C GLY A 149 -12.90 3.38 22.28
N ARG A 150 -12.26 4.16 21.38
CA ARG A 150 -12.86 4.54 20.08
C ARG A 150 -13.04 3.32 19.16
N LEU A 151 -12.17 2.32 19.33
CA LEU A 151 -12.32 1.00 18.73
C LEU A 151 -12.44 -0.06 19.81
N PRO A 152 -13.19 -1.16 19.56
CA PRO A 152 -13.32 -2.24 20.52
C PRO A 152 -11.97 -2.93 20.75
N SER A 153 -11.68 -3.29 22.01
CA SER A 153 -10.49 -4.07 22.40
C SER A 153 -10.50 -5.51 21.88
N MET A 154 -11.70 -6.03 21.59
CA MET A 154 -11.91 -7.31 20.91
C MET A 154 -12.93 -7.10 19.79
N ALA A 155 -12.46 -7.10 18.55
CA ALA A 155 -13.34 -7.07 17.40
C ALA A 155 -13.76 -8.50 17.01
N ARG A 156 -15.04 -8.70 16.68
CA ARG A 156 -15.55 -9.98 16.14
C ARG A 156 -14.74 -10.36 14.90
N THR A 157 -14.39 -11.63 14.77
CA THR A 157 -13.45 -12.14 13.75
C THR A 157 -13.90 -11.92 12.30
N THR A 158 -15.18 -11.59 12.09
CA THR A 158 -15.79 -11.43 10.76
C THR A 158 -15.69 -10.01 10.20
N ASP A 159 -15.36 -9.00 11.01
CA ASP A 159 -15.45 -7.60 10.58
C ASP A 159 -14.22 -6.77 10.93
N ILE A 160 -13.85 -5.87 10.04
CA ILE A 160 -12.84 -4.84 10.30
C ILE A 160 -13.54 -3.57 10.81
N ASN A 161 -13.11 -3.07 11.97
CA ASN A 161 -13.55 -1.79 12.51
C ASN A 161 -12.58 -0.71 12.05
N PHE A 162 -13.06 0.18 11.20
CA PHE A 162 -12.26 1.25 10.64
C PHE A 162 -12.37 2.53 11.47
N LEU A 163 -11.22 3.17 11.66
CA LEU A 163 -11.19 4.61 11.78
C LEU A 163 -11.37 5.22 10.39
N PHE A 164 -12.22 6.22 10.30
CA PHE A 164 -12.50 6.97 9.08
C PHE A 164 -12.00 8.39 9.22
N ASP A 165 -11.83 9.05 8.08
CA ASP A 165 -11.49 10.47 8.04
C ASP A 165 -10.16 10.74 8.80
N THR A 166 -9.26 9.74 8.78
CA THR A 166 -8.02 9.64 9.57
C THR A 166 -6.80 10.22 8.85
N SER A 167 -5.65 10.14 9.54
CA SER A 167 -4.32 10.55 9.07
C SER A 167 -4.06 10.27 7.59
N ARG A 168 -3.40 11.26 6.95
CA ARG A 168 -2.92 11.20 5.57
C ARG A 168 -2.09 9.94 5.35
N LEU A 169 -2.26 9.33 4.19
CA LEU A 169 -1.33 8.31 3.72
C LEU A 169 0.10 8.89 3.71
N ALA A 170 0.99 8.33 4.55
CA ALA A 170 2.40 8.71 4.56
C ALA A 170 3.16 7.96 3.46
N LEU A 171 3.08 8.49 2.23
CA LEU A 171 3.82 7.99 1.08
C LEU A 171 4.85 9.02 0.61
N THR A 172 6.12 8.63 0.55
CA THR A 172 7.15 9.35 -0.19
C THR A 172 7.13 8.85 -1.64
N PRO A 173 6.87 9.71 -2.64
CA PRO A 173 6.75 9.28 -4.03
C PRO A 173 8.13 9.01 -4.67
N PRO A 174 8.19 8.28 -5.81
CA PRO A 174 9.46 7.85 -6.41
C PRO A 174 10.44 8.99 -6.71
N GLU A 175 9.97 10.13 -7.19
CA GLU A 175 10.79 11.30 -7.53
C GLU A 175 11.51 11.92 -6.33
N GLN A 176 11.07 11.61 -5.10
CA GLN A 176 11.70 12.05 -3.85
C GLN A 176 12.61 10.98 -3.22
N LEU A 177 12.75 9.81 -3.86
CA LEU A 177 13.50 8.65 -3.35
C LEU A 177 14.74 8.33 -4.16
N GLU A 178 15.14 9.19 -5.11
CA GLU A 178 16.30 8.91 -5.95
C GLU A 178 17.61 8.83 -5.14
N PRO A 179 18.47 7.82 -5.40
CA PRO A 179 18.30 6.73 -6.37
C PRO A 179 17.46 5.57 -5.83
N TRP A 180 16.32 5.24 -6.45
CA TRP A 180 15.50 4.07 -6.04
C TRP A 180 15.56 2.91 -7.04
N ARG A 181 15.68 3.22 -8.34
CA ARG A 181 15.55 2.24 -9.42
C ARG A 181 16.61 1.13 -9.36
N PRO A 182 17.93 1.42 -9.21
CA PRO A 182 18.94 0.37 -9.17
C PRO A 182 18.75 -0.60 -8.01
N GLU A 183 18.26 -0.12 -6.86
CA GLU A 183 17.99 -0.95 -5.70
C GLU A 183 16.81 -1.90 -5.93
N LEU A 184 15.72 -1.40 -6.54
CA LEU A 184 14.58 -2.22 -6.89
C LEU A 184 14.94 -3.26 -7.97
N GLU A 185 15.73 -2.89 -8.97
CA GLU A 185 16.23 -3.82 -10.00
C GLU A 185 17.08 -4.95 -9.39
N ALA A 186 18.01 -4.60 -8.50
CA ALA A 186 18.85 -5.57 -7.81
C ALA A 186 18.01 -6.50 -6.92
N TRP A 187 17.04 -5.94 -6.19
CA TRP A 187 16.12 -6.72 -5.36
C TRP A 187 15.25 -7.67 -6.19
N LEU A 188 14.65 -7.19 -7.29
CA LEU A 188 13.86 -8.04 -8.21
C LEU A 188 14.69 -9.18 -8.77
N LYS A 189 15.93 -8.91 -9.21
CA LYS A 189 16.82 -9.95 -9.72
C LYS A 189 17.13 -11.04 -8.67
N ASN A 190 17.28 -10.66 -7.41
CA ASN A 190 17.62 -11.59 -6.33
C ASN A 190 16.40 -12.36 -5.81
N GLU A 191 15.33 -11.64 -5.47
CA GLU A 191 14.17 -12.18 -4.77
C GLU A 191 13.05 -12.64 -5.72
N GLN A 192 13.00 -12.09 -6.93
CA GLN A 192 11.94 -12.30 -7.92
C GLN A 192 12.50 -12.53 -9.34
N PRO A 193 13.39 -13.52 -9.54
CA PRO A 193 14.12 -13.69 -10.81
C PRO A 193 13.21 -14.00 -12.02
N GLY A 194 11.92 -14.26 -11.81
CA GLY A 194 10.92 -14.44 -12.87
C GLY A 194 10.28 -13.14 -13.37
N VAL A 195 10.69 -11.99 -12.85
CA VAL A 195 10.21 -10.67 -13.27
C VAL A 195 11.24 -10.04 -14.22
N ASP A 196 10.92 -10.03 -15.51
CA ASP A 196 11.71 -9.41 -16.58
C ASP A 196 11.01 -8.19 -17.21
N ALA A 197 9.85 -7.82 -16.67
CA ALA A 197 9.11 -6.62 -17.03
C ALA A 197 9.86 -5.31 -16.70
N PRO A 198 9.66 -4.25 -17.51
CA PRO A 198 10.20 -2.93 -17.21
C PRO A 198 9.62 -2.36 -15.91
N ILE A 199 10.46 -1.63 -15.19
CA ILE A 199 10.09 -0.93 -13.97
C ILE A 199 9.77 0.52 -14.32
N VAL A 200 8.64 1.03 -13.83
CA VAL A 200 8.16 2.39 -14.10
C VAL A 200 7.82 3.06 -12.78
N ALA A 201 8.26 4.31 -12.60
CA ALA A 201 7.81 5.12 -11.47
C ALA A 201 6.33 5.48 -11.66
N ALA A 202 5.52 5.24 -10.64
CA ALA A 202 4.16 5.74 -10.61
C ALA A 202 4.16 7.26 -10.59
N GLN A 203 3.22 7.86 -11.33
CA GLN A 203 2.78 9.22 -11.05
C GLN A 203 1.69 9.14 -9.99
N VAL A 204 2.00 9.57 -8.76
CA VAL A 204 1.02 9.60 -7.68
C VAL A 204 0.30 10.94 -7.65
N VAL A 205 -1.02 10.90 -7.55
CA VAL A 205 -1.86 12.10 -7.53
C VAL A 205 -2.72 12.07 -6.29
N SER A 206 -2.73 13.16 -5.53
CA SER A 206 -3.62 13.29 -4.37
C SER A 206 -5.09 13.16 -4.78
N THR A 207 -5.86 12.42 -4.00
CA THR A 207 -7.29 12.24 -4.19
C THR A 207 -7.99 11.99 -2.86
N HIS A 208 -9.30 11.83 -2.93
CA HIS A 208 -10.14 11.33 -1.87
C HIS A 208 -11.15 10.34 -2.45
N PHE A 209 -11.83 9.61 -1.57
CA PHE A 209 -12.96 8.78 -1.95
C PHE A 209 -14.02 8.79 -0.86
N ASN A 210 -15.27 8.60 -1.25
CA ASN A 210 -16.34 8.53 -0.27
C ASN A 210 -16.36 7.16 0.43
N THR A 211 -16.58 7.18 1.75
CA THR A 211 -16.89 5.94 2.48
C THR A 211 -18.28 5.46 2.10
N GLY A 212 -18.46 4.15 2.06
CA GLY A 212 -19.74 3.53 1.73
C GLY A 212 -20.32 2.75 2.90
N ARG A 213 -21.30 1.90 2.57
CA ARG A 213 -21.82 0.88 3.48
C ARG A 213 -21.51 -0.51 2.94
N ASP A 214 -21.52 -1.50 3.83
CA ASP A 214 -21.41 -2.92 3.46
C ASP A 214 -22.55 -3.35 2.52
N ALA A 215 -22.47 -4.57 1.99
CA ALA A 215 -23.46 -5.09 1.03
C ALA A 215 -24.90 -5.10 1.58
N PHE A 216 -25.06 -5.14 2.91
CA PHE A 216 -26.35 -5.14 3.60
C PHE A 216 -26.81 -3.74 4.02
N GLY A 217 -26.02 -2.70 3.74
CA GLY A 217 -26.31 -1.32 4.15
C GLY A 217 -26.16 -1.07 5.66
N MET A 218 -25.62 -2.01 6.43
CA MET A 218 -25.65 -1.94 7.89
C MET A 218 -24.50 -1.09 8.44
N ARG A 219 -23.28 -1.36 8.01
CA ARG A 219 -22.07 -0.75 8.57
C ARG A 219 -21.40 0.18 7.57
N ARG A 220 -20.87 1.30 8.05
CA ARG A 220 -19.93 2.14 7.29
C ARG A 220 -18.65 1.32 7.04
N ILE A 221 -18.16 1.31 5.80
CA ILE A 221 -16.91 0.63 5.41
C ILE A 221 -16.09 1.51 4.46
N CYS A 222 -14.80 1.20 4.35
CA CYS A 222 -13.90 1.89 3.42
C CYS A 222 -14.28 1.57 1.96
N GLY A 223 -14.62 2.60 1.17
CA GLY A 223 -14.96 2.48 -0.26
C GLY A 223 -16.25 1.73 -0.63
N GLY A 224 -17.16 1.42 0.31
CA GLY A 224 -18.29 0.50 0.12
C GLY A 224 -19.33 0.84 -0.98
N TYR A 225 -20.23 -0.12 -1.24
CA TYR A 225 -21.19 -0.17 -2.37
C TYR A 225 -22.13 1.03 -2.52
N TYR A 226 -22.45 1.71 -1.42
CA TYR A 226 -23.41 2.82 -1.38
C TYR A 226 -22.75 4.18 -1.10
N ALA A 227 -21.46 4.32 -1.42
CA ALA A 227 -20.80 5.61 -1.37
C ALA A 227 -21.57 6.59 -2.28
N LYS A 228 -21.93 7.77 -1.75
CA LYS A 228 -22.48 8.83 -2.60
C LYS A 228 -21.39 9.19 -3.61
N LYS A 229 -21.71 9.19 -4.90
CA LYS A 229 -20.82 9.76 -5.91
C LYS A 229 -20.70 11.25 -5.63
N ASP A 230 -19.50 11.80 -5.78
CA ASP A 230 -19.36 13.25 -5.75
C ASP A 230 -20.20 13.82 -6.89
N LYS A 231 -21.04 14.82 -6.57
CA LYS A 231 -21.67 15.58 -7.63
C LYS A 231 -20.57 16.41 -8.27
N PRO A 232 -20.44 16.41 -9.62
CA PRO A 232 -19.57 17.37 -10.27
C PRO A 232 -19.94 18.78 -9.78
N PRO A 233 -18.96 19.67 -9.54
CA PRO A 233 -19.25 21.02 -9.11
C PRO A 233 -20.25 21.62 -10.10
N ALA A 234 -21.35 22.16 -9.56
CA ALA A 234 -22.35 22.83 -10.39
C ALA A 234 -21.62 23.89 -11.20
N GLU A 235 -21.67 23.78 -12.54
CA GLU A 235 -21.10 24.78 -13.43
C GLU A 235 -21.59 26.15 -12.95
N ALA A 236 -20.64 26.97 -12.50
CA ALA A 236 -20.93 28.34 -12.15
C ALA A 236 -21.53 28.97 -13.40
N LYS A 237 -22.83 29.29 -13.36
CA LYS A 237 -23.45 30.09 -14.40
C LYS A 237 -22.64 31.37 -14.50
N ALA A 238 -21.97 31.55 -15.65
CA ALA A 238 -21.28 32.80 -15.95
C ALA A 238 -22.29 33.96 -15.82
N PRO A 239 -21.86 35.10 -15.25
CA PRO A 239 -22.71 36.28 -15.08
C PRO A 239 -23.22 36.82 -16.42
#